data_AF-A0A355RK54-F1
#
_entry.id   AF-A0A355RK54-F1
#
_cell.length_a   1.000
_cell.length_b   1.000
_cell.length_c   1.000
_cell.angle_alpha   90.00
_cell.angle_beta   90.00
_cell.angle_gamma   90.00
#
_symmetry.space_group_name_H-M   'P 1'
#
loop_
_entity.id
_entity.type
_entity.pdbx_description
1 polymer ?
#
loop_
_entity_poly.entity_id
_entity_poly.type
_entity_poly.pdbx_seq_one_letter_code
_entity_poly.pdbx_strand_id
1 'polypeptide(L)'
;MARVTVEDCVDKVPNRFDLVMLAAHRAREISSGSPITVDRDNDKNPVVSLREIADETQSSGALKERLIESNQTQIEVDEPEDDAMALLIGGEADQPADDDMSEEKLLRALMAAQGQG
;
A
#
# COMPACT_ATOMS: atom_id res chain seq x y z
N MET A 1 -7.07 -35.83 21.20
CA MET A 1 -7.56 -34.46 21.47
C MET A 1 -6.83 -33.98 22.70
N ALA A 2 -5.64 -33.42 22.50
CA ALA A 2 -4.85 -32.88 23.59
C ALA A 2 -5.58 -31.66 24.18
N ARG A 3 -5.51 -31.51 25.51
CA ARG A 3 -6.04 -30.34 26.21
C ARG A 3 -5.08 -29.17 25.97
N VAL A 4 -5.23 -28.48 24.84
CA VAL A 4 -4.48 -27.25 24.55
C VAL A 4 -4.97 -26.14 25.47
N THR A 5 -4.06 -25.55 26.23
CA THR A 5 -4.30 -24.34 27.02
C THR A 5 -4.04 -23.13 26.11
N VAL A 6 -5.00 -22.21 26.03
CA VAL A 6 -4.87 -20.99 25.20
C VAL A 6 -3.95 -19.93 25.82
N GLU A 7 -3.30 -20.24 26.93
CA GLU A 7 -2.42 -19.32 27.67
C GLU A 7 -1.23 -18.91 26.78
N ASP A 8 -0.60 -19.88 26.10
CA ASP A 8 0.52 -19.63 25.18
C ASP A 8 0.12 -18.76 23.98
N CYS A 9 -1.16 -18.80 23.58
CA CYS A 9 -1.69 -17.99 22.49
C CYS A 9 -1.96 -16.52 22.92
N VAL A 10 -2.34 -16.31 24.17
CA VAL A 10 -2.69 -14.97 24.69
C VAL A 10 -1.45 -14.09 24.83
N ASP A 11 -0.28 -14.68 25.09
CA ASP A 11 1.00 -13.94 25.10
C ASP A 11 1.36 -13.39 23.71
N LYS A 12 0.91 -14.05 22.64
CA LYS A 12 1.14 -13.62 21.25
C LYS A 12 0.05 -12.69 20.71
N VAL A 13 -1.19 -12.89 21.15
CA VAL A 13 -2.35 -12.08 20.79
C VAL A 13 -3.11 -11.70 22.08
N PRO A 14 -2.82 -10.52 22.67
CA PRO A 14 -3.39 -10.12 23.96
C PRO A 14 -4.92 -10.04 23.95
N ASN A 15 -5.50 -9.68 22.80
CA ASN A 15 -6.93 -9.63 22.61
C ASN A 15 -7.48 -11.03 22.26
N ARG A 16 -8.26 -11.59 23.20
CA ARG A 16 -8.89 -12.91 23.05
C ARG A 16 -9.89 -12.98 21.89
N PHE A 17 -10.57 -11.89 21.56
CA PHE A 17 -11.47 -11.87 20.42
C PHE A 17 -10.70 -11.91 19.10
N ASP A 18 -9.61 -11.14 19.01
CA ASP A 18 -8.74 -11.15 17.83
C ASP A 18 -8.08 -12.52 17.65
N LEU A 19 -7.65 -13.15 18.75
CA LEU A 19 -7.12 -14.53 18.72
C LEU A 19 -8.12 -15.50 18.09
N VAL A 20 -9.39 -15.44 18.51
CA VAL A 20 -10.46 -16.30 17.96
C VAL A 20 -10.67 -16.01 16.47
N MET A 21 -10.69 -14.74 16.08
CA MET A 21 -10.86 -14.33 14.67
C MET A 21 -9.71 -14.84 13.78
N LEU A 22 -8.46 -14.65 14.21
CA LEU A 22 -7.28 -15.08 13.47
C LEU A 22 -7.20 -16.61 13.39
N ALA A 23 -7.45 -17.32 14.50
CA ALA A 23 -7.46 -18.78 14.52
C ALA A 23 -8.60 -19.35 13.64
N ALA A 24 -9.77 -18.71 13.61
CA ALA A 24 -10.87 -19.11 12.74
C ALA A 24 -10.54 -18.91 11.26
N HIS A 25 -9.91 -17.79 10.90
CA HIS A 25 -9.43 -17.54 9.55
C HIS A 25 -8.42 -18.61 9.12
N ARG A 26 -7.39 -18.85 9.95
CA ARG A 26 -6.39 -19.88 9.68
C ARG A 26 -6.99 -21.28 9.56
N ALA A 27 -7.94 -21.63 10.42
CA ALA A 27 -8.60 -22.93 10.36
C ALA A 27 -9.38 -23.14 9.05
N ARG A 28 -9.92 -22.06 8.46
CA ARG A 28 -10.55 -22.08 7.12
C ARG A 28 -9.50 -22.25 6.03
N GLU A 29 -8.37 -21.56 6.09
CA GLU A 29 -7.26 -21.76 5.14
C GLU A 29 -6.81 -23.24 5.12
N ILE A 30 -6.65 -23.85 6.29
CA ILE A 30 -6.30 -25.28 6.40
C ILE A 30 -7.42 -26.15 5.82
N SER A 31 -8.68 -25.78 6.08
CA SER A 31 -9.84 -26.51 5.52
C SER A 31 -9.92 -26.42 3.99
N SER A 32 -9.43 -25.33 3.39
CA SER A 32 -9.33 -25.17 1.94
C SER A 32 -8.08 -25.82 1.34
N GLY A 33 -7.26 -26.51 2.14
CA GLY A 33 -6.08 -27.26 1.68
C GLY A 33 -4.74 -26.54 1.88
N SER A 34 -4.70 -25.43 2.64
CA SER A 34 -3.43 -24.80 3.01
C SER A 34 -2.57 -25.77 3.84
N PRO A 35 -1.26 -25.89 3.55
CA PRO A 35 -0.38 -26.77 4.31
C PRO A 35 -0.29 -26.33 5.77
N ILE A 36 -0.21 -27.30 6.67
CA ILE A 36 0.05 -27.08 8.09
C ILE A 36 1.55 -27.04 8.33
N THR A 37 1.96 -26.27 9.32
CA THR A 37 3.37 -26.07 9.72
C THR A 37 3.73 -26.77 11.01
N VAL A 38 2.75 -27.35 11.69
CA VAL A 38 2.91 -28.14 12.92
C VAL A 38 2.34 -29.54 12.74
N ASP A 39 2.89 -30.51 13.46
CA ASP A 39 2.46 -31.90 13.37
C ASP A 39 1.02 -32.10 13.87
N ARG A 40 0.26 -32.87 13.08
CA ARG A 40 -1.15 -33.12 13.34
C ARG A 40 -1.34 -34.26 14.33
N ASP A 41 -1.55 -33.93 15.59
CA ASP A 41 -1.83 -34.91 16.66
C ASP A 41 -3.33 -35.23 16.79
N ASN A 42 -3.95 -35.74 15.72
CA ASN A 42 -5.41 -35.95 15.63
C ASN A 42 -6.26 -34.70 15.95
N ASP A 43 -5.63 -33.52 15.87
CA ASP A 43 -6.24 -32.25 16.17
C ASP A 43 -7.08 -31.73 14.98
N LYS A 44 -8.20 -31.09 15.32
CA LYS A 44 -9.05 -30.40 14.34
C LYS A 44 -8.39 -29.09 13.92
N ASN A 45 -8.74 -28.59 12.74
CA ASN A 45 -8.14 -27.36 12.18
C ASN A 45 -8.09 -26.17 13.15
N PRO A 46 -9.12 -25.89 13.98
CA PRO A 46 -9.03 -24.81 14.97
C PRO A 46 -7.93 -25.01 16.01
N VAL A 47 -7.72 -26.25 16.47
CA VAL A 47 -6.69 -26.57 17.47
C VAL A 47 -5.30 -26.51 16.84
N VAL A 48 -5.16 -27.03 15.61
CA VAL A 48 -3.91 -26.88 14.84
C VAL A 48 -3.57 -25.41 14.63
N SER A 49 -4.55 -24.57 14.30
CA SER A 49 -4.35 -23.13 14.09
C SER A 49 -3.87 -22.42 15.36
N LEU A 50 -4.44 -22.76 16.53
CA LEU A 50 -3.99 -22.21 17.81
C LEU A 50 -2.54 -22.64 18.13
N ARG A 51 -2.16 -23.88 17.82
CA ARG A 51 -0.78 -24.37 17.97
C ARG A 51 0.19 -23.65 17.04
N GLU A 52 -0.18 -23.44 15.77
CA GLU A 52 0.65 -22.65 14.84
C GLU A 52 0.85 -21.20 15.30
N ILE A 53 -0.14 -20.60 15.98
CA ILE A 53 -0.03 -19.26 16.57
C ILE A 53 0.87 -19.27 17.81
N ALA A 54 0.72 -20.28 18.69
CA ALA A 54 1.54 -20.42 19.89
C ALA A 54 3.02 -20.68 19.55
N ASP A 55 3.28 -21.51 18.55
CA ASP A 55 4.63 -21.86 18.06
C ASP A 55 5.22 -20.79 17.12
N GLU A 56 4.49 -19.70 16.87
CA GLU A 56 4.85 -18.59 15.98
C GLU A 56 5.18 -18.99 14.52
N THR A 57 4.86 -20.22 14.12
CA THR A 57 4.95 -20.66 12.71
C THR A 57 3.94 -19.93 11.83
N GLN A 58 2.85 -19.45 12.43
CA GLN A 58 1.91 -18.48 11.85
C GLN A 58 1.85 -17.25 12.74
N SER A 59 2.58 -16.20 12.36
CA SER A 59 2.59 -14.95 13.12
C SER A 59 1.24 -14.23 13.04
N SER A 60 0.84 -13.61 14.15
CA SER A 60 -0.43 -12.87 14.24
C SER A 60 -0.51 -11.70 13.26
N GLY A 61 0.61 -11.03 13.01
CA GLY A 61 0.72 -9.95 12.01
C GLY A 61 0.46 -10.46 10.59
N ALA A 62 1.12 -11.54 10.18
CA ALA A 62 0.93 -12.10 8.84
C ALA A 62 -0.49 -12.67 8.64
N LEU A 63 -1.05 -13.30 9.68
CA LEU A 63 -2.43 -13.78 9.66
C LEU A 63 -3.44 -12.63 9.53
N LYS A 64 -3.17 -11.52 10.21
CA LYS A 64 -4.02 -10.32 10.14
C LYS A 64 -3.98 -9.69 8.76
N GLU A 65 -2.80 -9.57 8.15
CA GLU A 65 -2.65 -9.04 6.80
C GLU A 65 -3.42 -9.88 5.78
N ARG A 66 -3.21 -11.20 5.78
CA ARG A 66 -3.96 -12.10 4.88
C ARG A 66 -5.47 -12.05 5.11
N LEU A 67 -5.92 -11.93 6.36
CA LEU A 67 -7.33 -11.76 6.68
C LEU A 67 -7.87 -10.44 6.10
N ILE A 68 -7.12 -9.35 6.20
CA ILE A 68 -7.49 -8.05 5.63
C ILE A 68 -7.58 -8.18 4.10
N GLU A 69 -6.53 -8.68 3.45
CA GLU A 69 -6.47 -8.91 2.00
C GLU A 69 -7.66 -9.74 1.52
N SER A 70 -8.01 -10.82 2.23
CA SER A 70 -9.13 -11.70 1.85
C SER A 70 -10.51 -11.01 1.85
N ASN A 71 -10.66 -9.90 2.59
CA ASN A 71 -11.91 -9.16 2.70
C ASN A 71 -11.92 -7.85 1.88
N GLN A 72 -10.78 -7.43 1.33
CA GLN A 72 -10.67 -6.28 0.43
C GLN A 72 -11.13 -6.67 -0.98
N THR A 73 -12.44 -6.65 -1.22
CA THR A 73 -13.03 -7.01 -2.53
C THR A 73 -13.00 -5.87 -3.54
N GLN A 74 -12.80 -4.63 -3.10
CA GLN A 74 -12.60 -3.47 -3.96
C GLN A 74 -11.33 -2.74 -3.52
N ILE A 75 -10.32 -2.76 -4.38
CA ILE A 75 -9.08 -2.01 -4.21
C ILE A 75 -9.30 -0.73 -5.01
N GLU A 76 -9.39 0.41 -4.32
CA GLU A 76 -9.31 1.70 -4.99
C GLU A 76 -7.92 1.78 -5.60
N VAL A 77 -7.85 1.72 -6.92
CA VAL A 77 -6.61 2.04 -7.64
C VAL A 77 -6.48 3.55 -7.50
N ASP A 78 -5.51 4.01 -6.71
CA ASP A 78 -5.03 5.39 -6.78
C ASP A 78 -4.50 5.59 -8.20
N GLU A 79 -5.39 5.96 -9.12
CA GLU A 79 -4.98 6.47 -10.41
C GLU A 79 -4.20 7.75 -10.13
N PRO A 80 -3.01 7.93 -10.72
CA PRO A 80 -2.38 9.25 -10.70
C PRO A 80 -3.42 10.21 -11.25
N GLU A 81 -3.76 11.26 -10.49
CA GLU A 81 -4.54 12.37 -11.02
C GLU A 81 -3.71 13.00 -12.14
N ASP A 82 -3.83 12.46 -13.36
CA ASP A 82 -3.09 12.88 -14.54
C ASP A 82 -3.44 14.33 -14.82
N ASP A 83 -2.60 15.27 -14.37
CA ASP A 83 -2.37 16.62 -14.89
C ASP A 83 -3.60 17.50 -15.24
N ALA A 84 -4.81 17.11 -14.87
CA ALA A 84 -6.04 17.83 -15.22
C ALA A 84 -6.08 19.18 -14.48
N MET A 85 -5.48 19.23 -13.29
CA MET A 85 -5.27 20.46 -12.54
C MET A 85 -4.18 21.34 -13.18
N ALA A 86 -3.14 20.76 -13.79
CA ALA A 86 -2.09 21.48 -14.51
C ALA A 86 -2.58 22.05 -15.86
N LEU A 87 -3.56 21.40 -16.50
CA LEU A 87 -4.24 21.89 -17.69
C LEU A 87 -5.26 23.00 -17.38
N LEU A 88 -5.83 23.02 -16.17
CA LEU A 88 -6.81 24.02 -15.71
C LEU A 88 -6.18 25.25 -15.05
N ILE A 89 -5.05 25.10 -14.35
CA ILE A 89 -4.23 26.22 -13.86
C ILE A 89 -3.31 26.61 -15.01
N GLY A 90 -3.80 27.52 -15.85
CA GLY A 90 -3.11 28.02 -17.04
C GLY A 90 -1.61 28.19 -16.85
N GLY A 91 -0.84 27.31 -17.46
CA GLY A 91 0.54 27.60 -17.79
C GLY A 91 0.54 28.65 -18.89
N GLU A 92 0.53 29.93 -18.51
CA GLU A 92 1.37 30.88 -19.22
C GLU A 92 2.75 30.21 -19.29
N ALA A 93 3.11 29.71 -20.47
CA ALA A 93 4.49 29.36 -20.70
C ALA A 93 5.28 30.63 -20.41
N ASP A 94 6.09 30.61 -19.35
CA ASP A 94 7.21 31.54 -19.17
C ASP A 94 8.23 31.22 -20.28
N GLN A 95 7.81 31.44 -21.52
CA GLN A 95 8.64 31.37 -22.70
C GLN A 95 9.23 32.77 -22.83
N PRO A 96 10.57 32.92 -22.73
CA PRO A 96 11.18 34.18 -23.07
C PRO A 96 10.76 34.53 -24.51
N ALA A 97 10.20 35.72 -24.69
CA ALA A 97 9.86 36.21 -26.02
C ALA A 97 11.15 36.22 -26.85
N ASP A 98 11.17 35.46 -27.94
CA ASP A 98 12.25 35.55 -28.92
C ASP A 98 12.26 36.98 -29.47
N ASP A 99 13.30 37.73 -29.12
CA ASP A 99 13.49 39.11 -29.54
C ASP A 99 13.98 39.10 -31.00
N ASP A 100 13.06 38.79 -31.94
CA ASP A 100 13.25 38.78 -33.39
C ASP A 100 13.37 40.22 -33.96
N MET A 101 14.14 41.07 -33.29
CA MET A 101 14.60 42.34 -33.84
C MET A 101 15.78 42.05 -34.76
N SER A 102 15.51 41.96 -36.06
CA SER A 102 16.57 41.86 -37.08
C SER A 102 17.64 42.94 -36.83
N GLU A 103 18.92 42.60 -37.04
CA GLU A 103 20.06 43.50 -36.81
C GLU A 103 19.84 44.90 -37.41
N GLU A 104 19.13 44.98 -38.53
CA GLU A 104 18.78 46.21 -39.22
C GLU A 104 17.84 47.13 -38.40
N LYS A 105 16.89 46.56 -37.66
CA LYS A 105 16.01 47.32 -36.74
C LYS A 105 16.77 47.78 -35.49
N LEU A 106 17.69 46.96 -34.99
CA LEU A 106 18.55 47.31 -33.85
C LEU A 106 19.54 48.43 -34.20
N LEU A 107 20.19 48.36 -35.38
CA LEU A 107 21.07 49.41 -35.89
C LEU A 107 20.33 50.73 -36.12
N ARG A 108 19.08 50.66 -36.62
CA ARG A 108 18.25 51.86 -36.83
C ARG A 108 17.86 52.52 -35.51
N ALA A 109 17.54 51.74 -34.47
CA ALA A 109 17.25 52.25 -33.14
C ALA A 109 18.49 52.90 -32.48
N LEU A 110 19.66 52.31 -32.64
CA LEU A 110 20.94 52.85 -32.15
C LEU A 110 21.35 54.16 -32.85
N MET A 111 21.18 54.25 -34.18
CA MET A 111 21.46 55.48 -34.92
C MET A 111 20.47 56.61 -34.60
N ALA A 112 19.20 56.29 -34.37
CA ALA A 112 18.19 57.28 -33.95
C ALA A 112 18.50 57.85 -32.55
N ALA A 113 19.03 57.03 -31.64
CA ALA A 113 19.44 57.46 -30.30
C ALA A 113 20.71 58.33 -30.29
N GLN A 114 21.64 58.13 -31.25
CA GLN A 114 22.84 58.97 -31.38
C GLN A 114 22.63 60.28 -32.15
N GLY A 115 21.47 60.47 -32.79
CA GLY A 115 21.12 61.68 -33.55
C GLY A 115 20.45 62.80 -32.74
N GLN A 116 20.18 62.59 -31.45
CA GLN A 116 19.72 63.64 -30.53
C GLN A 116 20.86 64.00 -29.57
N GLY A 117 21.83 64.75 -30.10
CA GLY A 117 22.86 65.47 -29.37
C GLY A 117 23.12 66.79 -30.07
#